data_AF-A0A965LGD3-F1
#
_entry.id   AF-A0A965LGD3-F1
#
_cell.length_a   1.000
_cell.length_b   1.000
_cell.length_c   1.000
_cell.angle_alpha   90.00
_cell.angle_beta   90.00
_cell.angle_gamma   90.00
#
_symmetry.space_group_name_H-M   'P 1'
#
loop_
_entity.id
_entity.type
_entity.pdbx_description
1 polymer ?
#
loop_
_entity_poly.entity_id
_entity_poly.type
_entity_poly.pdbx_seq_one_letter_code
_entity_poly.pdbx_strand_id
1 'polypeptide(L)'
;MAGQRIFLDHASGGPVLPSARAAMEKVLLGHGAAPGGGHREARESREVLGQARKLAAEFLGVEDAERIVFTSGGTESVQSAIRGWGEAAVRGTVY
;
A
#
# COMPACT_ATOMS: atom_id res chain seq x y z
N MET A 1 -8.06 -19.10 37.24
CA MET A 1 -7.07 -18.35 36.43
C MET A 1 -7.15 -18.88 35.01
N ALA A 2 -7.58 -18.06 34.05
CA ALA A 2 -7.49 -18.46 32.64
C ALA A 2 -6.01 -18.45 32.23
N GLY A 3 -5.54 -19.50 31.56
CA GLY A 3 -4.16 -19.60 31.07
C GLY A 3 -3.83 -18.50 30.06
N GLN A 4 -2.53 -18.24 29.85
CA GLN A 4 -2.06 -17.28 28.86
C GLN A 4 -2.63 -17.63 27.47
N ARG A 5 -3.27 -16.65 26.82
CA ARG A 5 -3.83 -16.82 25.49
C ARG A 5 -2.70 -16.89 24.46
N ILE A 6 -2.67 -17.96 23.67
CA ILE A 6 -1.77 -18.10 22.52
C ILE A 6 -2.58 -17.79 21.25
N PHE A 7 -2.09 -16.87 20.42
CA PHE A 7 -2.74 -16.52 19.15
C PHE A 7 -2.16 -17.39 18.03
N LEU A 8 -2.98 -18.31 17.51
CA LEU A 8 -2.58 -19.28 16.48
C LEU A 8 -3.36 -19.07 15.17
N ASP A 9 -3.75 -17.83 14.88
CA ASP A 9 -4.53 -17.49 13.67
C ASP A 9 -3.92 -16.29 12.92
N HIS A 10 -2.62 -16.35 12.68
CA HIS A 10 -1.93 -15.32 11.88
C HIS A 10 -2.39 -15.25 10.42
N ALA A 11 -3.13 -16.27 9.95
CA ALA A 11 -3.67 -16.34 8.60
C ALA A 11 -4.87 -15.39 8.40
N SER A 12 -5.70 -15.16 9.43
CA SER A 12 -6.82 -14.21 9.35
C SER A 12 -6.42 -12.76 9.63
N GLY A 13 -5.22 -12.56 10.18
CA GLY A 13 -4.65 -11.27 10.52
C GLY A 13 -3.67 -11.39 11.68
N GLY A 14 -3.12 -10.27 12.13
CA GLY A 14 -2.21 -10.29 13.27
C GLY A 14 -1.93 -8.91 13.82
N PRO A 15 -1.30 -8.82 15.00
CA PRO A 15 -0.85 -7.54 15.53
C PRO A 15 0.14 -6.89 14.56
N VAL A 16 -0.04 -5.59 14.33
CA VAL A 16 0.88 -4.77 13.54
C VAL A 16 2.28 -4.82 14.17
N LEU A 17 3.29 -5.04 13.35
CA LEU A 17 4.68 -5.03 13.79
C LEU A 17 5.04 -3.67 14.42
N PRO A 18 5.84 -3.62 15.51
CA PRO A 18 6.22 -2.35 16.14
C PRO A 18 6.88 -1.36 15.17
N SER A 19 7.71 -1.84 14.25
CA SER A 19 8.36 -1.02 13.22
C SER A 19 7.36 -0.40 12.24
N ALA A 20 6.37 -1.17 11.80
CA ALA A 20 5.30 -0.69 10.94
C ALA A 20 4.45 0.37 11.65
N ARG A 21 4.11 0.14 12.93
CA ARG A 21 3.40 1.14 13.74
C ARG A 21 4.18 2.45 13.84
N ALA A 22 5.46 2.40 14.18
CA ALA A 22 6.29 3.59 14.30
C ALA A 22 6.40 4.37 12.97
N ALA A 23 6.51 3.67 11.84
CA ALA A 23 6.51 4.30 10.52
C ALA A 23 5.16 4.98 10.21
N MET A 24 4.05 4.29 10.51
CA MET A 24 2.70 4.85 10.33
C MET A 24 2.49 6.09 11.20
N GLU A 25 2.85 6.06 12.49
CA GLU A 25 2.72 7.20 13.41
C GLU A 25 3.52 8.41 12.93
N LYS A 26 4.76 8.20 12.45
CA LYS A 26 5.58 9.27 11.87
C LYS A 26 4.89 9.95 10.68
N VAL A 27 4.25 9.17 9.80
CA VAL A 27 3.54 9.73 8.64
C VAL A 27 2.25 10.43 9.10
N LEU A 28 1.44 9.79 9.94
CA LEU A 28 0.17 10.32 10.44
C LEU A 28 0.32 11.66 11.18
N LEU A 29 1.39 11.82 11.96
CA LEU A 29 1.64 13.03 12.74
C LEU A 29 2.47 14.07 11.97
N GLY A 30 3.29 13.63 11.01
CA GLY A 30 4.23 14.49 10.28
C GLY A 30 3.75 14.97 8.91
N HIS A 31 2.75 14.32 8.31
CA HIS A 31 2.29 14.60 6.95
C HIS A 31 0.76 14.59 6.89
N GLY A 32 0.15 15.69 6.44
CA GLY A 32 -1.31 15.80 6.31
C GLY A 32 -1.79 16.36 4.97
N ALA A 33 -0.88 16.84 4.14
CA ALA A 33 -1.23 17.44 2.87
C ALA A 33 -1.51 16.38 1.80
N ALA A 34 -2.51 16.63 0.96
CA ALA A 34 -2.78 15.80 -0.20
C ALA A 34 -1.59 15.85 -1.19
N PRO A 35 -1.05 14.70 -1.64
CA PRO A 35 0.15 14.65 -2.48
C PRO A 35 -0.03 15.27 -3.88
N GLY A 36 -1.27 15.55 -4.30
CA GLY A 36 -1.58 16.25 -5.55
C GLY A 36 -1.36 17.77 -5.50
N GLY A 37 -1.18 18.35 -4.31
CA GLY A 37 -0.94 19.79 -4.16
C GLY A 37 0.44 20.24 -4.67
N GLY A 38 0.57 21.54 -4.96
CA GLY A 38 1.82 22.15 -5.44
C GLY A 38 2.73 22.73 -4.34
N HIS A 39 2.21 22.88 -3.13
CA HIS A 39 2.93 23.46 -1.99
C HIS A 39 3.90 22.45 -1.35
N ARG A 40 4.72 22.93 -0.42
CA ARG A 40 5.84 22.15 0.15
C ARG A 40 5.39 20.85 0.79
N GLU A 41 4.39 20.92 1.66
CA GLU A 41 3.87 19.80 2.43
C GLU A 41 3.27 18.72 1.51
N ALA A 42 2.65 19.13 0.40
CA ALA A 42 2.14 18.19 -0.60
C ALA A 42 3.27 17.45 -1.33
N ARG A 43 4.40 18.12 -1.61
CA ARG A 43 5.58 17.47 -2.18
C ARG A 43 6.21 16.48 -1.20
N GLU A 44 6.31 16.85 0.08
CA GLU A 44 6.80 15.96 1.15
C GLU A 44 5.91 14.69 1.25
N SER A 45 4.58 14.83 1.25
CA SER A 45 3.66 13.68 1.20
C SER A 45 3.86 12.81 -0.05
N ARG A 46 4.10 13.44 -1.22
CA ARG A 46 4.35 12.72 -2.48
C ARG A 46 5.66 11.93 -2.43
N GLU A 47 6.71 12.50 -1.84
CA GLU A 47 7.99 11.84 -1.64
C GLU A 47 7.86 10.61 -0.74
N VAL A 48 7.14 10.72 0.38
CA VAL A 48 6.86 9.58 1.29
C VAL A 48 6.14 8.45 0.56
N LEU A 49 5.09 8.78 -0.22
CA LEU A 49 4.39 7.77 -1.02
C LEU A 49 5.29 7.14 -2.09
N GLY A 50 6.14 7.93 -2.74
CA GLY A 50 7.11 7.44 -3.72
C GLY A 50 8.13 6.49 -3.10
N GLN A 51 8.62 6.79 -1.88
CA GLN A 51 9.51 5.89 -1.13
C GLN A 51 8.81 4.58 -0.75
N ALA A 52 7.58 4.65 -0.25
CA ALA A 52 6.79 3.45 0.06
C ALA A 52 6.58 2.59 -1.20
N ARG A 53 6.32 3.21 -2.35
CA ARG A 53 6.15 2.52 -3.64
C ARG A 53 7.44 1.79 -4.06
N LYS A 54 8.60 2.44 -3.95
CA LYS A 54 9.90 1.84 -4.25
C LYS A 54 10.19 0.62 -3.36
N LEU A 55 9.98 0.75 -2.06
CA LEU A 55 10.16 -0.37 -1.12
C LEU A 55 9.25 -1.56 -1.44
N ALA A 56 7.99 -1.30 -1.83
CA ALA A 56 7.09 -2.36 -2.26
C ALA A 56 7.55 -3.03 -3.56
N ALA A 57 8.05 -2.24 -4.53
CA ALA A 57 8.58 -2.76 -5.78
C ALA A 57 9.80 -3.66 -5.56
N GLU A 58 10.75 -3.22 -4.72
CA GLU A 58 11.92 -4.00 -4.32
C GLU A 58 11.53 -5.32 -3.64
N PHE A 59 10.59 -5.27 -2.69
CA PHE A 59 10.10 -6.47 -2.00
C PHE A 59 9.43 -7.48 -2.95
N LEU A 60 8.71 -6.98 -3.96
CA LEU A 60 7.98 -7.80 -4.93
C LEU A 60 8.83 -8.19 -6.16
N GLY A 61 10.04 -7.66 -6.32
CA GLY A 61 10.88 -7.86 -7.50
C GLY A 61 10.36 -7.16 -8.76
N VAL A 62 9.69 -6.02 -8.63
CA VAL A 62 9.18 -5.21 -9.73
C VAL A 62 10.19 -4.11 -10.07
N GLU A 63 10.68 -4.09 -11.32
CA GLU A 63 11.71 -3.13 -11.77
C GLU A 63 11.23 -1.67 -11.77
N ASP A 64 10.00 -1.44 -12.22
CA ASP A 64 9.40 -0.12 -12.28
C ASP A 64 8.39 0.07 -11.14
N ALA A 65 8.76 0.89 -10.16
CA ALA A 65 7.93 1.18 -9.01
C ALA A 65 6.56 1.76 -9.41
N GLU A 66 6.44 2.49 -10.52
CA GLU A 66 5.16 3.07 -10.96
C GLU A 66 4.12 2.01 -11.36
N ARG A 67 4.53 0.73 -11.53
CA ARG A 67 3.61 -0.40 -11.73
C ARG A 67 2.92 -0.87 -10.46
N ILE A 68 3.36 -0.43 -9.29
CA ILE A 68 2.71 -0.74 -8.01
C ILE A 68 1.48 0.15 -7.86
N VAL A 69 0.31 -0.43 -7.61
CA VAL A 69 -0.92 0.32 -7.28
C VAL A 69 -1.33 0.00 -5.85
N PHE A 70 -1.48 1.03 -5.02
CA PHE A 70 -1.99 0.85 -3.66
C PHE A 70 -3.52 0.80 -3.70
N THR A 71 -4.08 -0.27 -3.13
CA THR A 71 -5.53 -0.47 -2.95
C THR A 71 -5.83 -0.63 -1.46
N SER A 72 -7.10 -0.73 -1.09
CA SER A 72 -7.52 -1.02 0.28
C SER A 72 -7.17 -2.44 0.74
N GLY A 73 -6.85 -3.38 -0.18
CA GLY A 73 -6.47 -4.75 0.17
C GLY A 73 -6.53 -5.74 -0.99
N GLY A 74 -6.35 -7.03 -0.66
CA GLY A 74 -6.29 -8.11 -1.65
C GLY A 74 -7.57 -8.25 -2.49
N THR A 75 -8.74 -8.15 -1.86
CA THR A 75 -10.03 -8.26 -2.55
C THR A 75 -10.18 -7.17 -3.62
N GLU A 76 -9.91 -5.91 -3.29
CA GLU A 76 -9.98 -4.82 -4.26
C GLU A 76 -8.93 -4.98 -5.36
N SER A 77 -7.70 -5.40 -5.01
CA SER A 77 -6.63 -5.62 -5.99
C SER A 77 -7.03 -6.63 -7.06
N VAL A 78 -7.58 -7.79 -6.64
CA VAL A 78 -8.03 -8.84 -7.56
C VAL A 78 -9.21 -8.36 -8.41
N GLN A 79 -10.18 -7.67 -7.81
CA GLN A 79 -11.32 -7.10 -8.54
C GLN A 79 -10.87 -6.08 -9.60
N SER A 80 -9.95 -5.18 -9.23
CA SER A 80 -9.38 -4.18 -10.14
C SER A 80 -8.60 -4.82 -11.27
N ALA A 81 -7.83 -5.89 -11.00
CA ALA A 81 -7.11 -6.62 -12.05
C ALA A 81 -8.08 -7.30 -13.05
N ILE A 82 -9.11 -7.99 -12.56
CA ILE A 82 -10.09 -8.67 -13.41
C ILE A 82 -10.86 -7.67 -14.27
N ARG A 83 -11.37 -6.59 -13.64
CA ARG A 83 -12.15 -5.57 -14.34
C ARG A 83 -11.28 -4.74 -15.28
N GLY A 84 -10.13 -4.28 -14.82
CA GLY A 84 -9.18 -3.49 -15.60
C GLY A 84 -8.65 -4.27 -16.80
N TRP A 85 -8.28 -5.54 -16.62
CA TRP A 85 -7.91 -6.42 -17.73
C TRP A 85 -9.09 -6.67 -18.68
N GLY A 86 -10.28 -6.94 -18.14
CA GLY A 86 -11.49 -7.11 -18.94
C GLY A 86 -11.81 -5.88 -19.80
N GLU A 87 -11.72 -4.69 -19.22
CA GLU A 87 -11.94 -3.42 -19.91
C GLU A 87 -10.84 -3.10 -20.93
N ALA A 88 -9.57 -3.35 -20.60
CA ALA A 88 -8.43 -3.20 -21.51
C ALA A 88 -8.52 -4.16 -22.71
N ALA A 89 -8.88 -5.43 -22.47
CA ALA A 89 -9.07 -6.44 -23.50
C ALA A 89 -10.26 -6.13 -24.42
N VAL A 90 -11.36 -5.60 -23.87
CA VAL A 90 -12.54 -5.16 -24.65
C VAL A 90 -12.23 -3.88 -25.45
N ARG A 91 -11.44 -2.96 -24.90
CA ARG A 91 -11.03 -1.72 -25.59
C ARG A 91 -9.84 -1.89 -26.53
N GLY A 92 -9.30 -3.11 -26.67
CA GLY A 92 -8.15 -3.39 -27.53
C GLY A 92 -6.88 -2.63 -27.13
N THR A 93 -6.78 -2.19 -25.88
CA THR A 93 -5.64 -1.41 -25.37
C THR A 93 -5.00 -2.22 -24.25
N VAL A 94 -4.14 -3.16 -24.62
CA VAL A 94 -3.32 -3.90 -23.64
C VAL A 94 -2.01 -3.12 -23.52
N TYR A 95 -1.73 -2.60 -22.31
CA TYR A 95 -0.45 -1.98 -21.96
C TYR A 95 0.70 -2.98 -22.04
#